data_AF-A0A3B9ED90-F1
#
_entry.id   AF-A0A3B9ED90-F1
#
_cell.length_a   1.000
_cell.length_b   1.000
_cell.length_c   1.000
_cell.angle_alpha   90.00
_cell.angle_beta   90.00
_cell.angle_gamma   90.00
#
_symmetry.space_group_name_H-M   'P 1'
#
loop_
_entity.id
_entity.type
_entity.pdbx_description
1 polymer ?
#
loop_
_entity_poly.entity_id
_entity_poly.type
_entity_poly.pdbx_seq_one_letter_code
_entity_poly.pdbx_strand_id
1 'polypeptide(L)'
;MANGGWYGTQEEWQRLEAPLLLADGIFERFAKDHSLSLTKNAKDWPERSLGWSSDATCLIQIYLANADALTWNLWLCCFQDRDNARFWRREFAFQNQQMDQFVVDLPKLLEAGLTTVKSWEAAPDQLEFAIKLEPLPRP
;
A
#
# COMPACT_ATOMS: atom_id res chain seq x y z
N MET A 1 17.54 3.31 -22.55
CA MET A 1 16.17 3.53 -22.04
C MET A 1 16.27 3.68 -20.53
N ALA A 2 15.85 4.82 -19.99
CA ALA A 2 16.06 5.19 -18.60
C ALA A 2 15.20 4.33 -17.68
N ASN A 3 15.81 3.37 -16.99
CA ASN A 3 15.19 2.70 -15.84
C ASN A 3 15.19 3.71 -14.69
N GLY A 4 14.21 4.63 -14.70
CA GLY A 4 14.02 5.68 -13.70
C GLY A 4 14.20 5.11 -12.32
N GLY A 5 15.34 5.46 -11.71
CA GLY A 5 15.76 5.05 -10.39
C GLY A 5 15.91 6.32 -9.58
N TRP A 6 15.50 6.24 -8.33
CA TRP A 6 15.67 7.26 -7.31
C TRP A 6 16.96 8.09 -7.47
N TYR A 7 16.81 9.41 -7.51
CA TYR A 7 17.87 10.35 -7.88
C TYR A 7 18.75 10.82 -6.70
N GLY A 8 18.61 10.23 -5.51
CA GLY A 8 19.39 10.59 -4.31
C GLY A 8 20.63 9.71 -4.08
N THR A 9 21.35 9.95 -2.97
CA THR A 9 22.56 9.19 -2.62
C THR A 9 22.26 7.91 -1.83
N GLN A 10 23.09 6.87 -1.90
CA GLN A 10 22.84 5.63 -1.15
C GLN A 10 22.58 5.87 0.37
N GLU A 11 23.26 6.85 0.97
CA GLU A 11 23.08 7.25 2.36
C GLU A 11 21.69 7.85 2.63
N GLU A 12 21.21 8.70 1.73
CA GLU A 12 19.86 9.25 1.80
C GLU A 12 18.81 8.14 1.68
N TRP A 13 19.01 7.14 0.83
CA TRP A 13 18.09 6.00 0.72
C TRP A 13 18.04 5.22 2.03
N GLN A 14 19.22 4.89 2.59
CA GLN A 14 19.31 4.20 3.87
C GLN A 14 18.61 4.98 4.99
N ARG A 15 18.73 6.31 5.01
CA ARG A 15 18.02 7.17 5.97
C ARG A 15 16.50 7.06 5.81
N LEU A 16 16.00 7.12 4.57
CA LEU A 16 14.57 7.06 4.28
C LEU A 16 13.97 5.67 4.57
N GLU A 17 14.71 4.60 4.26
CA GLU A 17 14.22 3.23 4.42
C GLU A 17 14.35 2.72 5.86
N ALA A 18 15.33 3.21 6.63
CA ALA A 18 15.64 2.70 7.98
C ALA A 18 14.42 2.54 8.90
N PRO A 19 13.47 3.49 9.00
CA PRO A 19 12.29 3.30 9.85
C PRO A 19 11.43 2.11 9.41
N LEU A 20 11.32 1.89 8.11
CA LEU A 20 10.48 0.84 7.53
C LEU A 20 11.08 -0.55 7.77
N LEU A 21 12.41 -0.67 7.72
CA LEU A 21 13.13 -1.91 8.02
C LEU A 21 12.83 -2.42 9.45
N LEU A 22 12.59 -1.52 10.41
CA LEU A 22 12.20 -1.90 11.77
C LEU A 22 10.82 -2.56 11.83
N ALA A 23 9.95 -2.27 10.85
CA ALA A 23 8.61 -2.82 10.75
C ALA A 23 8.54 -4.08 9.85
N ASP A 24 9.61 -4.44 9.14
CA ASP A 24 9.59 -5.55 8.17
C ASP A 24 9.14 -6.87 8.80
N GLY A 25 9.62 -7.19 10.00
CA GLY A 25 9.20 -8.41 10.71
C GLY A 25 7.70 -8.44 11.05
N ILE A 26 7.07 -7.27 11.24
CA ILE A 26 5.62 -7.17 11.45
C ILE A 26 4.88 -7.47 10.15
N PHE A 27 5.29 -6.85 9.04
CA PHE A 27 4.69 -7.09 7.72
C PHE A 27 4.84 -8.53 7.24
N GLU A 28 6.03 -9.10 7.38
CA GLU A 28 6.31 -10.49 6.97
C GLU A 28 5.46 -11.48 7.76
N ARG A 29 5.36 -11.28 9.08
CA ARG A 29 4.53 -12.13 9.91
C ARG A 29 3.05 -11.98 9.58
N PHE A 30 2.56 -10.74 9.44
CA PHE A 30 1.17 -10.47 9.11
C PHE A 30 0.77 -11.06 7.75
N ALA A 31 1.63 -10.90 6.74
CA ALA A 31 1.44 -11.49 5.42
C ALA A 31 1.33 -13.01 5.50
N LYS A 32 2.19 -13.66 6.28
CA LYS A 32 2.16 -15.10 6.49
C LYS A 32 0.89 -15.55 7.22
N ASP A 33 0.54 -14.89 8.32
CA ASP A 33 -0.59 -15.27 9.17
C ASP A 33 -1.94 -15.15 8.41
N HIS A 34 -2.03 -14.21 7.46
CA HIS A 34 -3.23 -13.96 6.66
C HIS A 34 -3.15 -14.42 5.19
N SER A 35 -2.09 -15.14 4.80
CA SER A 35 -1.84 -15.60 3.42
C SER A 35 -1.88 -14.48 2.36
N LEU A 36 -1.31 -13.32 2.68
CA LEU A 36 -1.22 -12.15 1.78
C LEU A 36 0.11 -12.13 1.04
N SER A 37 0.13 -11.47 -0.12
CA SER A 37 1.38 -11.17 -0.84
C SER A 37 2.02 -9.92 -0.24
N LEU A 38 3.27 -10.02 0.20
CA LEU A 38 4.06 -8.86 0.61
C LEU A 38 5.00 -8.45 -0.53
N THR A 39 4.86 -7.23 -1.01
CA THR A 39 5.85 -6.59 -1.90
C THR A 39 6.56 -5.46 -1.16
N LYS A 40 7.85 -5.31 -1.46
CA LYS A 40 8.71 -4.27 -0.92
C LYS A 40 9.20 -3.46 -2.11
N ASN A 41 8.91 -2.16 -2.14
CA ASN A 41 9.56 -1.31 -3.13
C ASN A 41 10.92 -0.88 -2.58
N ALA A 42 11.97 -1.37 -3.23
CA ALA A 42 13.35 -1.00 -2.95
C ALA A 42 13.87 0.07 -3.93
N LYS A 43 12.98 0.67 -4.73
CA LYS A 43 13.33 1.57 -5.81
C LYS A 43 12.41 2.78 -5.80
N ASP A 44 12.95 3.98 -6.02
CA ASP A 44 12.22 5.25 -6.10
C ASP A 44 11.65 5.77 -4.79
N TRP A 45 10.94 4.95 -4.00
CA TRP A 45 10.28 5.41 -2.79
C TRP A 45 10.03 4.26 -1.79
N PRO A 46 10.40 4.38 -0.51
CA PRO A 46 10.17 3.31 0.46
C PRO A 46 8.69 3.03 0.69
N GLU A 47 8.30 1.77 0.48
CA GLU A 47 6.95 1.26 0.80
C GLU A 47 6.96 -0.23 1.14
N ARG A 48 5.90 -0.67 1.83
CA ARG A 48 5.50 -2.07 1.98
C ARG A 48 4.03 -2.21 1.62
N SER A 49 3.74 -3.22 0.82
CA SER A 49 2.44 -3.42 0.20
C SER A 49 1.97 -4.85 0.48
N LEU A 50 0.86 -4.98 1.19
CA LEU A 50 0.17 -6.25 1.44
C LEU A 50 -1.00 -6.36 0.47
N GLY A 51 -0.85 -7.20 -0.55
CA GLY A 51 -1.82 -7.38 -1.62
C GLY A 51 -2.50 -8.75 -1.59
N TRP A 52 -3.76 -8.76 -2.03
CA TRP A 52 -4.48 -9.98 -2.39
C TRP A 52 -5.48 -9.68 -3.49
N SER A 53 -5.85 -10.71 -4.24
CA SER A 53 -6.79 -10.57 -5.34
C SER A 53 -7.75 -11.76 -5.35
N SER A 54 -9.01 -11.45 -5.56
CA SER A 54 -10.07 -12.39 -5.93
C SER A 54 -10.74 -11.84 -7.19
N ASP A 55 -12.02 -11.49 -7.11
CA ASP A 55 -12.74 -10.72 -8.14
C ASP A 55 -12.39 -9.23 -8.11
N ALA A 56 -11.87 -8.75 -6.98
CA ALA A 56 -11.32 -7.41 -6.80
C ALA A 56 -9.84 -7.49 -6.38
N THR A 57 -9.07 -6.45 -6.66
CA THR A 57 -7.69 -6.31 -6.20
C THR A 57 -7.66 -5.41 -4.97
N CYS A 58 -7.08 -5.94 -3.90
CA CYS A 58 -7.04 -5.32 -2.58
C CYS A 58 -5.59 -5.07 -2.16
N LEU A 59 -5.39 -3.98 -1.42
CA LEU A 59 -4.07 -3.52 -1.00
C LEU A 59 -4.15 -2.77 0.34
N ILE A 60 -3.23 -3.11 1.24
CA ILE A 60 -2.85 -2.29 2.39
C ILE A 60 -1.40 -1.87 2.17
N GLN A 61 -1.14 -0.57 2.09
CA GLN A 61 0.16 -0.04 1.73
C GLN A 61 0.62 1.00 2.75
N ILE A 62 1.80 0.78 3.31
CA ILE A 62 2.54 1.84 4.00
C ILE A 62 3.55 2.44 3.05
N TYR A 63 3.60 3.76 2.97
CA TYR A 63 4.58 4.46 2.14
C TYR A 63 4.99 5.78 2.79
N LEU A 64 6.21 6.22 2.47
CA LEU A 64 6.75 7.48 2.94
C LEU A 64 5.88 8.64 2.41
N ALA A 65 5.30 9.47 3.25
CA ALA A 65 4.49 10.62 2.83
C ALA A 65 5.37 11.85 2.57
N ASN A 66 6.39 12.05 3.41
CA ASN A 66 7.29 13.19 3.33
C ASN A 66 8.72 12.78 3.77
N ALA A 67 9.70 12.97 2.87
CA ALA A 67 11.09 12.60 3.08
C ALA A 67 11.86 13.50 4.05
N ASP A 68 11.44 14.76 4.20
CA ASP A 68 12.08 15.73 5.10
C ASP A 68 11.62 15.49 6.55
N ALA A 69 10.32 15.29 6.74
CA ALA A 69 9.71 15.05 8.04
C ALA A 69 9.69 13.57 8.46
N LEU A 70 10.09 12.66 7.56
CA LEU A 70 10.03 11.20 7.74
C LEU A 70 8.67 10.71 8.24
N THR A 71 7.61 11.21 7.62
CA THR A 71 6.24 10.82 7.93
C THR A 71 5.72 9.79 6.94
N TRP A 72 4.78 8.98 7.38
CA TRP A 72 4.26 7.82 6.66
C TRP A 72 2.74 7.90 6.57
N ASN A 73 2.20 7.29 5.53
CA ASN A 73 0.77 7.03 5.37
C ASN A 73 0.54 5.52 5.37
N LEU A 74 -0.58 5.09 5.95
CA LEU A 74 -1.11 3.74 5.76
C LEU A 74 -2.40 3.84 4.94
N TRP A 75 -2.31 3.46 3.67
CA TRP A 75 -3.36 3.54 2.68
C TRP A 75 -4.04 2.19 2.48
N LEU A 76 -5.37 2.23 2.42
CA LEU A 76 -6.22 1.07 2.20
C LEU A 76 -6.89 1.23 0.85
N CYS A 77 -6.94 0.17 0.05
CA CYS A 77 -7.56 0.20 -1.26
C CYS A 77 -8.18 -1.15 -1.62
N CYS A 78 -9.37 -1.09 -2.23
CA CYS A 78 -9.96 -2.19 -2.98
C CYS A 78 -10.45 -1.62 -4.31
N PHE A 79 -10.09 -2.25 -5.43
CA PHE A 79 -10.57 -1.85 -6.74
C PHE A 79 -10.98 -3.03 -7.60
N GLN A 80 -11.90 -2.78 -8.51
CA GLN A 80 -12.36 -3.73 -9.51
C GLN A 80 -12.58 -3.01 -10.84
N ASP A 81 -12.12 -3.65 -11.91
CA ASP A 81 -12.33 -3.15 -13.27
C ASP A 81 -13.59 -3.80 -13.86
N ARG A 82 -14.54 -2.98 -14.33
CA ARG A 82 -15.82 -3.37 -14.93
C ARG A 82 -16.08 -2.54 -16.17
N ASP A 83 -16.41 -3.16 -17.29
CA ASP A 83 -16.85 -2.47 -18.53
C ASP A 83 -15.96 -1.28 -18.95
N ASN A 84 -14.64 -1.49 -19.01
CA ASN A 84 -13.64 -0.45 -19.32
C ASN A 84 -13.64 0.74 -18.34
N ALA A 85 -14.01 0.51 -17.09
CA ALA A 85 -13.89 1.48 -16.01
C ALA A 85 -13.32 0.81 -14.77
N ARG A 86 -12.56 1.56 -13.99
CA ARG A 86 -12.15 1.15 -12.64
C ARG A 86 -13.14 1.71 -11.64
N PHE A 87 -13.51 0.86 -10.69
CA PHE A 87 -14.24 1.23 -9.49
C PHE A 87 -13.34 0.96 -8.30
N TRP A 88 -13.30 1.85 -7.32
CA TRP A 88 -12.50 1.65 -6.12
C TRP A 88 -13.15 2.21 -4.87
N ARG A 89 -12.65 1.75 -3.75
CA ARG A 89 -12.82 2.41 -2.46
C ARG A 89 -11.46 2.46 -1.79
N ARG A 90 -11.18 3.59 -1.15
CA ARG A 90 -9.91 3.84 -0.51
C ARG A 90 -10.06 4.77 0.67
N GLU A 91 -9.18 4.61 1.64
CA GLU A 91 -9.03 5.55 2.74
C GLU A 91 -7.62 5.47 3.33
N PHE A 92 -7.34 6.36 4.27
CA PHE A 92 -6.13 6.28 5.06
C PHE A 92 -6.48 5.81 6.46
N ALA A 93 -5.85 4.73 6.92
CA ALA A 93 -5.91 4.33 8.32
C ALA A 93 -5.21 5.37 9.21
N PHE A 94 -4.12 5.97 8.69
CA PHE A 94 -3.53 7.20 9.21
C PHE A 94 -2.77 7.94 8.11
N GLN A 95 -2.49 9.22 8.35
CA GLN A 95 -1.71 10.07 7.46
C GLN A 95 -0.65 10.86 8.22
N ASN A 96 0.48 11.08 7.56
CA ASN A 96 1.57 11.95 7.99
C ASN A 96 2.06 11.68 9.43
N GLN A 97 2.15 10.41 9.82
CA GLN A 97 2.64 10.02 11.14
C GLN A 97 4.10 9.58 11.11
N GLN A 98 4.85 9.86 12.18
CA GLN A 98 6.20 9.33 12.34
C GLN A 98 6.15 7.86 12.78
N MET A 99 7.16 7.08 12.41
CA MET A 99 7.18 5.62 12.66
C MET A 99 7.02 5.28 14.15
N ASP A 100 7.67 6.04 15.04
CA ASP A 100 7.60 5.85 16.49
C ASP A 100 6.20 6.07 17.09
N GLN A 101 5.35 6.85 16.41
CA GLN A 101 3.98 7.13 16.86
C GLN A 101 3.03 5.95 16.66
N PHE A 102 3.31 5.06 15.70
CA PHE A 102 2.37 3.98 15.34
C PHE A 102 3.00 2.58 15.31
N VAL A 103 4.32 2.42 15.27
CA VAL A 103 4.95 1.09 15.04
C VAL A 103 4.55 0.03 16.07
N VAL A 104 4.33 0.45 17.33
CA VAL A 104 3.87 -0.44 18.41
C VAL A 104 2.45 -0.94 18.14
N ASP A 105 1.59 -0.10 17.59
CA ASP A 105 0.20 -0.42 17.26
C ASP A 105 0.01 -0.90 15.82
N LEU A 106 1.08 -0.96 15.02
CA LEU A 106 1.04 -1.37 13.61
C LEU A 106 0.33 -2.71 13.40
N PRO A 107 0.54 -3.78 14.19
CA PRO A 107 -0.21 -5.01 14.03
C PRO A 107 -1.73 -4.81 14.15
N LYS A 108 -2.19 -3.97 15.09
CA LYS A 108 -3.62 -3.68 15.25
C LYS A 108 -4.16 -2.85 14.09
N LEU A 109 -3.37 -1.89 13.60
CA LEU A 109 -3.71 -1.08 12.43
C LEU A 109 -3.86 -1.93 11.17
N LEU A 110 -2.99 -2.94 11.00
CA LEU A 110 -3.08 -3.90 9.90
C LEU A 110 -4.32 -4.81 10.02
N GLU A 111 -4.66 -5.30 11.22
CA GLU A 111 -5.89 -6.09 11.43
C GLU A 111 -7.16 -5.26 11.13
N ALA A 112 -7.20 -4.02 11.63
CA ALA A 112 -8.30 -3.10 11.36
C ALA A 112 -8.40 -2.79 9.86
N GLY A 113 -7.26 -2.49 9.21
CA GLY A 113 -7.20 -2.25 7.77
C GLY A 113 -7.64 -3.46 6.96
N LEU A 114 -7.22 -4.67 7.33
CA LEU A 114 -7.62 -5.91 6.67
C LEU A 114 -9.13 -6.14 6.80
N THR A 115 -9.68 -5.94 7.99
CA THR A 115 -11.13 -6.03 8.24
C THR A 115 -11.89 -5.06 7.35
N THR A 116 -11.45 -3.80 7.29
CA THR A 116 -12.06 -2.77 6.44
C THR A 116 -12.00 -3.14 4.96
N VAL A 117 -10.83 -3.48 4.43
CA VAL A 117 -10.67 -3.77 2.99
C VAL A 117 -11.43 -5.04 2.60
N LYS A 118 -11.46 -6.07 3.45
CA LYS A 118 -12.28 -7.27 3.23
C LYS A 118 -13.78 -6.96 3.22
N SER A 119 -14.23 -5.97 3.99
CA SER A 119 -15.64 -5.54 3.93
C SER A 119 -15.99 -4.91 2.58
N TRP A 120 -15.05 -4.20 1.94
CA TRP A 120 -15.24 -3.62 0.61
C TRP A 120 -15.16 -4.68 -0.48
N GLU A 121 -14.24 -5.64 -0.35
CA GLU A 121 -14.15 -6.82 -1.23
C GLU A 121 -15.48 -7.61 -1.23
N ALA A 122 -16.10 -7.78 -0.07
CA ALA A 122 -17.38 -8.48 0.08
C ALA A 122 -18.60 -7.68 -0.42
N ALA A 123 -18.45 -6.36 -0.64
CA ALA A 123 -19.51 -5.45 -1.09
C ALA A 123 -19.08 -4.68 -2.35
N PRO A 124 -18.83 -5.37 -3.48
CA PRO A 124 -18.30 -4.75 -4.69
C PRO A 124 -19.22 -3.66 -5.26
N ASP A 125 -20.53 -3.76 -5.05
CA ASP A 125 -21.51 -2.73 -5.42
C ASP A 125 -21.28 -1.37 -4.73
N GLN A 126 -20.55 -1.35 -3.61
CA GLN A 126 -20.16 -0.13 -2.90
C GLN A 126 -18.84 0.49 -3.39
N LEU A 127 -18.16 -0.13 -4.37
CA LEU A 127 -16.99 0.49 -5.00
C LEU A 127 -17.45 1.64 -5.89
N GLU A 128 -16.81 2.79 -5.74
CA GLU A 128 -17.17 4.03 -6.42
C GLU A 128 -16.44 4.14 -7.76
N PHE A 129 -17.08 4.74 -8.76
CA PHE A 129 -16.44 4.98 -10.05
C PHE A 129 -15.15 5.81 -9.87
N ALA A 130 -14.05 5.30 -10.40
CA ALA A 130 -12.73 5.91 -10.31
C ALA A 130 -12.35 6.63 -11.60
N ILE A 131 -12.25 5.87 -12.68
CA ILE A 131 -11.71 6.33 -13.97
C ILE A 131 -12.16 5.41 -15.10
N LYS A 132 -12.27 5.94 -16.32
CA LYS A 132 -12.36 5.11 -17.52
C LYS A 132 -11.00 4.55 -17.87
N LEU A 133 -10.94 3.26 -18.17
CA LEU A 133 -9.74 2.61 -18.66
C LEU A 133 -9.68 2.82 -20.17
N GLU A 134 -8.53 3.27 -20.66
CA GLU A 134 -8.29 3.27 -22.10
C GLU A 134 -8.24 1.83 -22.59
N PRO A 135 -8.90 1.49 -23.72
CA PRO A 135 -8.76 0.17 -24.30
C PRO A 135 -7.29 -0.05 -24.65
N LEU A 136 -6.74 -1.19 -24.22
CA LEU A 136 -5.38 -1.57 -24.60
C LEU A 136 -5.24 -1.48 -26.12
N PRO A 137 -4.14 -0.91 -26.65
CA PRO A 137 -3.93 -0.89 -28.10
C PRO A 137 -4.00 -2.34 -28.60
N ARG A 138 -4.86 -2.57 -29.60
CA ARG A 138 -4.95 -3.88 -30.26
C ARG A 138 -3.58 -4.20 -30.89
N PRO A 139 -3.10 -5.46 -30.78
CA PRO A 139 -1.84 -5.87 -31.38
C PRO A 139 -1.83 -5.72 -32.90
#